data_AF-A0A2G5BGV1-F1
#
_entry.id   AF-A0A2G5BGV1-F1
#
_cell.length_a   1.000
_cell.length_b   1.000
_cell.length_c   1.000
_cell.angle_alpha   90.00
_cell.angle_beta   90.00
_cell.angle_gamma   90.00
#
_symmetry.space_group_name_H-M   'P 1'
#
loop_
_entity.id
_entity.type
_entity.pdbx_description
1 polymer ?
#
loop_
_entity_poly.entity_id
_entity_poly.type
_entity_poly.pdbx_seq_one_letter_code
_entity_poly.pdbx_strand_id
1 'polypeptide(L)'
;MKKSLDGNRPWAEFKIGDVVLALDPIRRSRNAPKWLGPFQVAAISRGGAISLAPHGGDDAPPPPERNCAHHQLVRLEEVPKPPIDHYEVDRILAHRRNGKAMQFKVHWRGFPSREDTWESISAFPDPELLTGYASTLGSLRSANAVRKAVGMPPQRARDLQPRRG
;
A
#
# COMPACT_ATOMS: atom_id res chain seq x y z
N MET A 1 19.36 -6.36 49.65
CA MET A 1 19.87 -5.86 48.35
C MET A 1 19.50 -6.82 47.23
N LYS A 2 18.50 -6.50 46.41
CA LYS A 2 18.48 -6.76 44.95
C LYS A 2 17.64 -5.64 44.35
N LYS A 3 18.31 -4.70 43.66
CA LYS A 3 17.67 -3.59 42.94
C LYS A 3 17.05 -4.19 41.67
N SER A 4 15.75 -4.10 41.50
CA SER A 4 15.09 -4.42 40.24
C SER A 4 14.79 -3.10 39.54
N LEU A 5 15.45 -2.90 38.41
CA LEU A 5 15.47 -1.69 37.60
C LEU A 5 14.07 -1.31 37.10
N ASP A 6 13.84 0.00 37.08
CA ASP A 6 12.70 0.68 36.49
C ASP A 6 12.37 0.19 35.08
N GLY A 7 11.08 0.18 34.77
CA GLY A 7 10.61 -0.12 33.43
C GLY A 7 9.10 0.01 33.31
N ASN A 8 8.55 1.16 33.71
CA ASN A 8 7.23 1.61 33.27
C ASN A 8 7.24 1.69 31.74
N ARG A 9 6.92 0.58 31.07
CA ARG A 9 6.65 0.55 29.63
C ARG A 9 5.16 0.88 29.48
N PRO A 10 4.78 2.01 28.86
CA PRO A 10 3.38 2.30 28.63
C PRO A 10 2.84 1.21 27.71
N TRP A 11 1.98 0.35 28.25
CA TRP A 11 1.31 -0.68 27.48
C TRP A 11 0.56 0.02 26.34
N ALA A 12 0.78 -0.41 25.10
CA ALA A 12 0.01 0.11 23.99
C ALA A 12 -1.47 -0.22 24.24
N GLU A 13 -2.28 0.78 24.58
CA GLU A 13 -3.65 0.58 24.99
C GLU A 13 -4.45 0.12 23.75
N PHE A 14 -4.88 -1.14 23.75
CA PHE A 14 -5.84 -1.62 22.75
C PHE A 14 -7.16 -0.89 22.95
N LYS A 15 -7.87 -0.63 21.85
CA LYS A 15 -9.19 -0.02 21.89
C LYS A 15 -10.23 -1.00 21.38
N ILE A 16 -11.46 -0.85 21.87
CA ILE A 16 -12.61 -1.55 21.29
C ILE A 16 -12.68 -1.18 19.81
N GLY A 17 -12.76 -2.19 18.93
CA GLY A 17 -12.68 -2.03 17.49
C GLY A 17 -11.31 -2.27 16.87
N ASP A 18 -10.23 -2.35 17.66
CA ASP A 18 -8.91 -2.72 17.12
C ASP A 18 -8.95 -4.14 16.53
N VAL A 19 -8.42 -4.30 15.33
CA VAL A 19 -8.16 -5.62 14.73
C VAL A 19 -6.85 -6.14 15.29
N VAL A 20 -6.85 -7.38 15.78
CA VAL A 20 -5.72 -8.01 16.45
C VAL A 20 -5.55 -9.46 16.02
N LEU A 21 -4.30 -9.94 16.11
CA LEU A 21 -4.00 -11.37 16.13
C LEU A 21 -3.83 -11.82 17.58
N ALA A 22 -4.38 -12.99 17.91
CA ALA A 22 -4.28 -13.59 19.24
C ALA A 22 -3.29 -14.74 19.25
N LEU A 23 -2.46 -14.86 20.30
CA LEU A 23 -1.53 -15.96 20.45
C LEU A 23 -2.31 -17.28 20.65
N ASP A 24 -2.00 -18.32 19.88
CA ASP A 24 -2.59 -19.66 20.10
C ASP A 24 -2.06 -20.25 21.42
N PRO A 25 -2.90 -20.40 22.45
CA PRO A 25 -2.48 -20.93 23.74
C PRO A 25 -2.28 -22.45 23.71
N ILE A 26 -2.81 -23.15 22.70
CA ILE A 26 -2.83 -24.61 22.61
C ILE A 26 -1.73 -25.14 21.70
N ARG A 27 -0.97 -24.28 21.01
CA ARG A 27 0.04 -24.62 19.98
C ARG A 27 0.65 -26.01 20.16
N ARG A 28 0.08 -26.99 19.44
CA ARG A 28 0.41 -28.42 19.65
C ARG A 28 1.67 -28.88 18.90
N SER A 29 2.18 -28.07 17.97
CA SER A 29 3.38 -28.40 17.21
C SER A 29 4.18 -27.17 16.76
N ARG A 30 5.46 -27.40 16.45
CA ARG A 30 6.37 -26.36 15.90
C ARG A 30 5.84 -25.75 14.59
N ASN A 31 5.04 -26.50 13.84
CA ASN A 31 4.53 -26.12 12.53
C ASN A 31 3.13 -25.48 12.58
N ALA A 32 2.46 -25.49 13.73
CA ALA A 32 1.19 -24.79 13.90
C ALA A 32 1.39 -23.26 13.90
N PRO A 33 0.47 -22.49 13.30
CA PRO A 33 0.52 -21.04 13.32
C PRO A 33 0.51 -20.55 14.77
N LYS A 34 1.48 -19.69 15.11
CA LYS A 34 1.62 -19.14 16.46
C LYS A 34 0.48 -18.16 16.81
N TRP A 35 -0.10 -17.54 15.78
CA TRP A 35 -1.08 -16.47 15.90
C TRP A 35 -2.37 -16.90 15.19
N LEU A 36 -3.49 -16.70 15.88
CA LEU A 36 -4.86 -16.90 15.42
C LEU A 36 -5.46 -15.54 15.06
N GLY A 37 -6.45 -15.55 14.18
CA GLY A 37 -7.16 -14.33 13.77
C GLY A 37 -6.76 -13.88 12.37
N PRO A 38 -7.42 -12.82 11.86
CA PRO A 38 -7.79 -11.61 12.59
C PRO A 38 -9.03 -11.73 13.50
N PHE A 39 -9.02 -10.95 14.58
CA PHE A 39 -10.15 -10.76 15.50
C PHE A 39 -10.33 -9.28 15.82
N GLN A 40 -11.54 -8.87 16.19
CA GLN A 40 -11.82 -7.51 16.63
C GLN A 40 -11.91 -7.47 18.16
N VAL A 41 -11.30 -6.45 18.79
CA VAL A 41 -11.44 -6.22 20.23
C VAL A 41 -12.89 -5.82 20.52
N ALA A 42 -13.62 -6.70 21.22
CA ALA A 42 -15.03 -6.52 21.54
C ALA A 42 -15.24 -5.81 22.88
N ALA A 43 -14.40 -6.14 23.88
CA ALA A 43 -14.49 -5.55 25.21
C ALA A 43 -13.14 -5.53 25.92
N ILE A 44 -12.97 -4.57 26.83
CA ILE A 44 -11.81 -4.45 27.71
C ILE A 44 -12.33 -4.32 29.13
N SER A 45 -12.02 -5.30 29.97
CA SER A 45 -12.39 -5.29 31.39
C SER A 45 -11.57 -4.26 32.17
N ARG A 46 -12.08 -3.80 33.32
CA ARG A 46 -11.35 -2.87 34.22
C ARG A 46 -9.97 -3.37 34.65
N GLY A 47 -9.77 -4.70 34.67
CA GLY A 47 -8.49 -5.35 34.96
C GLY A 47 -7.58 -5.57 33.74
N GLY A 48 -7.90 -5.02 32.57
CA GLY A 48 -7.09 -5.14 31.36
C GLY A 48 -7.22 -6.45 30.59
N ALA A 49 -8.21 -7.30 30.95
CA ALA A 49 -8.54 -8.50 30.20
C ALA A 49 -9.36 -8.16 28.95
N ILE A 50 -8.98 -8.70 27.81
CA ILE A 50 -9.52 -8.32 26.49
C ILE A 50 -10.34 -9.48 25.92
N SER A 51 -11.57 -9.20 25.52
CA SER A 51 -12.46 -10.17 24.85
C SER A 51 -12.48 -9.89 23.34
N LEU A 52 -12.45 -10.94 22.54
CA LEU A 52 -12.35 -10.89 21.09
C LEU A 52 -13.66 -11.33 20.43
N ALA A 53 -13.98 -10.73 19.29
CA ALA A 53 -15.04 -11.14 18.37
C ALA A 53 -14.45 -11.55 17.01
N PRO A 54 -15.17 -12.38 16.23
CA PRO A 54 -14.76 -12.69 14.86
C PRO A 54 -14.57 -11.41 14.04
N HIS A 55 -13.50 -11.36 13.23
CA HIS A 55 -13.28 -10.29 12.26
C HIS A 55 -13.33 -10.89 10.85
N GLY A 56 -14.36 -10.53 10.07
CA GLY A 56 -14.51 -10.96 8.67
C GLY A 56 -15.62 -11.98 8.41
N GLY A 57 -16.88 -11.54 8.34
CA GLY A 57 -18.01 -12.30 7.78
C GLY A 57 -18.28 -13.67 8.42
N ASP A 58 -19.10 -14.48 7.74
CA ASP A 58 -19.59 -15.76 8.24
C ASP A 58 -18.50 -16.86 8.31
N ASP A 59 -17.40 -16.70 7.56
CA ASP A 59 -16.27 -17.65 7.52
C ASP A 59 -15.18 -17.36 8.57
N ALA A 60 -15.36 -16.35 9.42
CA ALA A 60 -14.35 -16.00 10.42
C ALA A 60 -14.16 -17.12 11.46
N PRO A 61 -12.90 -17.37 11.89
CA PRO A 61 -12.63 -18.34 12.94
C PRO A 61 -13.32 -17.89 14.25
N PRO A 62 -13.78 -18.83 15.08
CA PRO A 62 -14.33 -18.49 16.38
C PRO A 62 -13.25 -17.85 17.26
N PRO A 63 -13.59 -16.82 18.05
CA PRO A 63 -12.65 -16.20 18.96
C PRO A 63 -12.26 -17.18 20.08
N PRO A 64 -11.09 -16.99 20.70
CA PRO A 64 -10.73 -17.75 21.90
C PRO A 64 -11.79 -17.60 22.99
N GLU A 65 -12.17 -18.71 23.63
CA GLU A 65 -13.18 -18.72 24.72
C GLU A 65 -12.74 -17.96 25.98
N ARG A 66 -11.42 -17.73 26.13
CA ARG A 66 -10.83 -17.05 27.28
C ARG A 66 -10.37 -15.65 26.89
N ASN A 67 -10.57 -14.71 27.81
CA ASN A 67 -10.02 -13.37 27.66
C ASN A 67 -8.50 -13.40 27.52
N CYS A 68 -7.98 -12.57 26.63
CA CYS A 68 -6.56 -12.44 26.37
C CYS A 68 -5.97 -11.29 27.20
N ALA A 69 -4.74 -11.47 27.65
CA ALA A 69 -3.93 -10.38 28.17
C ALA A 69 -3.27 -9.60 27.01
N HIS A 70 -2.92 -8.34 27.26
CA HIS A 70 -2.25 -7.47 26.29
C HIS A 70 -1.06 -8.13 25.57
N HIS A 71 -0.19 -8.85 26.30
CA HIS A 71 1.00 -9.51 25.73
C HIS A 71 0.68 -10.71 24.81
N GLN A 72 -0.58 -11.15 24.77
CA GLN A 72 -1.06 -12.23 23.92
C GLN A 72 -1.69 -11.71 22.63
N LEU A 73 -1.73 -10.39 22.44
CA LEU A 73 -2.34 -9.75 21.28
C LEU A 73 -1.32 -8.91 20.51
N VAL A 74 -1.48 -8.85 19.20
CA VAL A 74 -0.73 -7.96 18.31
C VAL A 74 -1.73 -7.18 17.46
N ARG A 75 -1.66 -5.85 17.47
CA ARG A 75 -2.51 -5.00 16.61
C ARG A 75 -2.17 -5.26 15.14
N LEU A 76 -3.19 -5.58 14.36
CA LEU A 76 -3.14 -5.55 12.90
C LEU A 76 -3.43 -4.10 12.49
N GLU A 77 -2.38 -3.34 12.18
CA GLU A 77 -2.56 -2.05 11.52
C GLU A 77 -3.09 -2.29 10.10
N GLU A 78 -4.41 -2.17 9.91
CA GLU A 78 -4.99 -2.04 8.58
C GLU A 78 -4.74 -0.62 8.07
N VAL A 79 -3.52 -0.36 7.59
CA VAL A 79 -3.38 0.62 6.51
C VAL A 79 -4.09 -0.02 5.33
N PRO A 80 -5.11 0.61 4.70
CA PRO A 80 -5.60 0.13 3.42
C PRO A 80 -4.45 0.27 2.43
N LYS A 81 -3.66 -0.80 2.32
CA LYS A 81 -2.63 -0.90 1.33
C LYS A 81 -3.38 -1.24 0.04
N PRO A 82 -3.41 -0.35 -0.96
CA PRO A 82 -3.77 -0.82 -2.29
C PRO A 82 -2.92 -2.07 -2.57
N PRO A 83 -3.44 -3.08 -3.27
CA PRO A 83 -2.64 -4.23 -3.67
C PRO A 83 -1.29 -3.70 -4.17
N ILE A 84 -0.18 -4.28 -3.69
CA ILE A 84 1.20 -3.78 -3.86
C ILE A 84 1.56 -3.43 -5.32
N ASP A 85 0.73 -3.88 -6.27
CA ASP A 85 0.92 -3.78 -7.71
C ASP A 85 0.29 -2.52 -8.35
N HIS A 86 -0.52 -1.73 -7.64
CA HIS A 86 -1.19 -0.57 -8.24
C HIS A 86 -1.17 0.68 -7.35
N TYR A 87 -0.56 1.75 -7.86
CA TYR A 87 -0.55 3.08 -7.24
C TYR A 87 -1.12 4.10 -8.22
N GLU A 88 -1.83 5.11 -7.70
CA GLU A 88 -2.34 6.20 -8.52
C GLU A 88 -1.21 7.14 -8.94
N VAL A 89 -1.06 7.33 -10.25
CA VAL A 89 -0.15 8.32 -10.82
C VAL A 89 -0.75 9.71 -10.61
N ASP A 90 0.02 10.63 -10.00
CA ASP A 90 -0.35 12.05 -9.98
C ASP A 90 0.07 12.72 -11.30
N ARG A 91 1.34 12.58 -11.68
CA ARG A 91 1.88 13.15 -12.92
C ARG A 91 3.19 12.51 -13.36
N ILE A 92 3.50 12.64 -14.65
CA ILE A 92 4.79 12.23 -15.24
C ILE A 92 5.71 13.44 -15.32
N LEU A 93 6.87 13.34 -14.68
CA LEU A 93 7.83 14.44 -14.55
C LEU A 93 8.86 14.47 -15.68
N ALA A 94 9.31 13.30 -16.12
CA ALA A 94 10.40 13.17 -17.09
C ALA A 94 10.33 11.83 -17.83
N HIS A 95 11.06 11.73 -18.94
CA HIS A 95 11.33 10.47 -19.62
C HIS A 95 12.82 10.35 -19.93
N ARG A 96 13.32 9.11 -19.99
CA ARG A 96 14.71 8.82 -20.38
C ARG A 96 14.79 7.51 -21.16
N ARG A 97 15.87 7.35 -21.93
CA ARG A 97 16.23 6.05 -22.52
C ARG A 97 17.12 5.28 -21.56
N ASN A 98 16.74 4.04 -21.26
CA ASN A 98 17.56 3.08 -20.52
C ASN A 98 17.82 1.88 -21.44
N GLY A 99 18.98 1.88 -22.11
CA GLY A 99 19.30 0.91 -23.16
C GLY A 99 18.35 1.02 -24.35
N LYS A 100 17.61 -0.08 -24.61
CA LYS A 100 16.58 -0.17 -25.66
C LYS A 100 15.18 0.25 -25.17
N ALA A 101 14.98 0.37 -23.86
CA ALA A 101 13.69 0.71 -23.27
C ALA A 101 13.60 2.20 -22.93
N MET A 102 12.37 2.72 -22.86
CA MET A 102 12.08 4.04 -22.32
C MET A 102 11.49 3.91 -20.92
N GLN A 103 11.93 4.78 -20.02
CA GLN A 103 11.40 4.89 -18.66
C GLN A 103 10.83 6.29 -18.43
N PHE A 104 9.85 6.36 -17.54
CA PHE A 104 9.14 7.58 -17.17
C PHE A 104 9.28 7.81 -15.67
N LYS A 105 9.64 9.03 -15.27
CA LYS A 105 9.69 9.41 -13.86
C LYS A 105 8.27 9.76 -13.39
N VAL A 106 7.75 8.94 -12.49
CA VAL A 106 6.37 9.04 -11.98
C VAL A 106 6.39 9.75 -10.64
N HIS A 107 5.48 10.71 -10.47
CA HIS A 107 5.10 11.23 -9.17
C HIS A 107 3.80 10.54 -8.73
N TRP A 108 3.82 9.93 -7.55
CA TRP A 108 2.72 9.14 -7.03
C TRP A 108 1.78 9.99 -6.18
N ARG A 109 0.46 9.83 -6.39
CA ARG A 109 -0.54 10.61 -5.66
C ARG A 109 -0.50 10.27 -4.17
N GLY A 110 -0.41 11.32 -3.34
CA GLY A 110 -0.36 11.18 -1.89
C GLY A 110 1.03 10.82 -1.33
N PHE A 111 2.05 10.70 -2.19
CA PHE A 111 3.42 10.42 -1.76
C PHE A 111 4.34 11.63 -1.97
N PRO A 112 5.37 11.81 -1.11
CA PRO A 112 6.33 12.89 -1.29
C PRO A 112 7.27 12.61 -2.47
N SER A 113 7.86 13.65 -3.08
CA SER A 113 8.72 13.54 -4.27
C SER A 113 9.96 12.65 -4.11
N ARG A 114 10.31 12.28 -2.87
CA ARG A 114 11.36 11.29 -2.57
C ARG A 114 10.98 9.86 -2.99
N GLU A 115 9.69 9.59 -3.13
CA GLU A 115 9.15 8.30 -3.61
C GLU A 115 8.99 8.28 -5.13
N ASP A 116 9.39 9.32 -5.86
CA ASP A 116 9.29 9.34 -7.32
C ASP A 116 10.19 8.26 -7.94
N THR A 117 9.62 7.34 -8.70
CA THR A 117 10.34 6.21 -9.32
C THR A 117 10.37 6.31 -10.84
N TRP A 118 11.26 5.51 -11.46
CA TRP A 118 11.38 5.39 -12.91
C TRP A 118 10.69 4.11 -13.38
N GLU A 119 9.50 4.26 -13.96
CA GLU A 119 8.67 3.14 -14.41
C GLU A 119 8.86 2.86 -15.91
N SER A 120 8.75 1.59 -16.30
CA SER A 120 8.75 1.18 -17.72
C SER A 120 7.38 1.39 -18.34
N ILE A 121 7.30 1.36 -19.68
CA ILE A 121 6.02 1.44 -20.40
C ILE A 121 5.04 0.35 -19.94
N SER A 122 5.54 -0.85 -19.66
CA SER A 122 4.72 -1.98 -19.18
C SER A 122 4.09 -1.78 -17.81
N ALA A 123 4.57 -0.81 -17.01
CA ALA A 123 3.98 -0.47 -15.73
C ALA A 123 2.70 0.38 -15.87
N PHE A 124 2.44 0.92 -17.07
CA PHE A 124 1.25 1.71 -17.35
C PHE A 124 0.23 0.83 -18.10
N PRO A 125 -0.86 0.40 -17.43
CA PRO A 125 -1.91 -0.36 -18.10
C PRO A 125 -2.66 0.50 -19.13
N ASP A 126 -2.69 1.83 -18.92
CA ASP A 126 -3.34 2.79 -19.81
C ASP A 126 -2.30 3.64 -20.58
N PRO A 127 -2.21 3.50 -21.92
CA PRO A 127 -1.31 4.31 -22.75
C PRO A 127 -1.74 5.78 -22.89
N GLU A 128 -2.96 6.16 -22.49
CA GLU A 128 -3.42 7.55 -22.54
C GLU A 128 -2.62 8.45 -21.60
N LEU A 129 -2.19 7.95 -20.43
CA LEU A 129 -1.33 8.70 -19.49
C LEU A 129 -0.01 9.14 -20.16
N LEU A 130 0.64 8.21 -20.86
CA LEU A 130 1.89 8.47 -21.57
C LEU A 130 1.69 9.38 -22.79
N THR A 131 0.53 9.26 -23.45
CA THR A 131 0.16 10.07 -24.61
C THR A 131 -0.21 11.50 -24.23
N GLY A 132 -0.91 11.68 -23.11
CA GLY A 132 -1.17 12.97 -22.49
C GLY A 132 0.14 13.66 -22.14
N TYR A 133 1.05 12.95 -21.45
CA TYR A 133 2.40 13.45 -21.19
C TYR A 133 3.13 13.87 -22.47
N ALA A 134 3.12 13.04 -23.52
CA ALA A 134 3.77 13.37 -24.79
C ALA A 134 3.26 14.68 -25.41
N SER A 135 1.97 14.98 -25.24
CA SER A 135 1.35 16.20 -25.78
C SER A 135 1.71 17.46 -24.98
N THR A 136 2.15 17.30 -23.71
CA THR A 136 2.66 18.43 -22.91
C THR A 136 4.11 18.80 -23.24
N LEU A 137 4.83 17.95 -23.99
CA LEU A 137 6.22 18.20 -24.34
C LEU A 137 6.32 19.30 -25.41
N GLY A 138 7.03 20.38 -25.10
CA GLY A 138 7.31 21.47 -26.06
C GLY A 138 8.23 21.08 -27.23
N SER A 139 8.79 19.87 -27.23
CA SER A 139 9.65 19.33 -28.29
C SER A 139 8.90 18.26 -29.08
N LEU A 140 8.60 18.55 -30.34
CA LEU A 140 7.95 17.59 -31.25
C LEU A 140 8.79 16.31 -31.42
N ARG A 141 10.12 16.41 -31.37
CA ARG A 141 11.01 15.23 -31.40
C ARG A 141 10.82 14.36 -30.16
N SER A 142 10.74 14.98 -28.98
CA SER A 142 10.55 14.26 -27.71
C SER A 142 9.15 13.66 -27.62
N ALA A 143 8.11 14.42 -28.01
CA ALA A 143 6.74 13.94 -28.12
C ALA A 143 6.63 12.71 -29.03
N ASN A 144 7.23 12.79 -30.22
CA ASN A 144 7.23 11.68 -31.18
C ASN A 144 8.04 10.46 -30.70
N ALA A 145 9.13 10.68 -29.94
CA ALA A 145 9.87 9.59 -29.32
C ALA A 145 9.00 8.82 -28.30
N VAL A 146 8.27 9.54 -27.44
CA VAL A 146 7.34 8.94 -26.47
C VAL A 146 6.22 8.18 -27.18
N ARG A 147 5.55 8.81 -28.15
CA ARG A 147 4.47 8.19 -28.94
C ARG A 147 4.92 6.92 -29.65
N LYS A 148 6.09 6.94 -30.29
CA LYS A 148 6.67 5.76 -30.93
C LYS A 148 6.89 4.61 -29.94
N ALA A 149 7.36 4.92 -28.73
CA ALA A 149 7.66 3.89 -27.74
C ALA A 149 6.40 3.21 -27.19
N VAL A 150 5.26 3.92 -27.15
CA VAL A 150 3.96 3.36 -26.76
C VAL A 150 3.16 2.81 -27.95
N GLY A 151 3.76 2.69 -29.13
CA GLY A 151 3.11 2.15 -30.33
C GLY A 151 2.14 3.11 -31.03
N MET A 152 2.13 4.40 -30.66
CA MET A 152 1.25 5.41 -31.24
C MET A 152 1.89 6.13 -32.44
N PRO A 153 1.09 6.57 -33.43
CA PRO A 153 1.58 7.31 -34.58
C PRO A 153 2.15 8.66 -34.14
N PRO A 154 3.20 9.17 -34.81
CA PRO A 154 3.78 10.47 -34.50
C PRO A 154 2.79 11.61 -34.78
N GLN A 155 2.85 12.65 -33.96
CA GLN A 155 2.17 13.92 -34.21
C GLN A 155 2.87 14.64 -35.36
N ARG A 156 2.09 15.12 -36.32
CA ARG A 156 2.60 16.00 -37.37
C ARG A 156 2.47 17.44 -36.89
N ALA A 157 3.39 18.32 -37.28
CA ALA A 157 3.37 19.73 -36.89
C ALA A 157 2.03 20.44 -37.25
N ARG A 158 1.37 19.98 -38.32
CA ARG A 158 0.05 20.48 -38.76
C ARG A 158 -1.10 20.11 -37.82
N ASP A 159 -0.97 19.06 -37.02
CA ASP A 159 -2.01 18.56 -36.11
C ASP A 159 -2.07 19.36 -34.80
N LEU A 160 -1.06 20.21 -34.55
CA LEU A 160 -0.94 21.10 -33.39
C LEU A 160 -1.47 22.52 -33.66
N GLN A 161 -1.95 22.81 -34.87
CA GLN A 161 -2.55 24.10 -35.15
C GLN A 161 -3.95 24.14 -34.53
N PRO A 162 -4.32 25.21 -33.78
CA PRO A 162 -5.69 25.38 -33.33
C PRO A 162 -6.58 25.35 -34.56
N ARG A 163 -7.69 24.61 -34.49
CA ARG A 163 -8.70 24.62 -35.55
C ARG A 163 -9.13 26.07 -35.70
N ARG A 164 -8.69 26.71 -36.79
CA ARG A 164 -9.21 28.03 -37.18
C ARG A 164 -10.67 27.81 -37.54
N GLY A 165 -11.55 28.11 -36.60
CA GLY A 165 -12.95 28.41 -36.86
C GLY A 165 -13.06 29.81 -37.42
#